data_AF-A0A1H0GYZ8-F1
#
_entry.id   AF-A0A1H0GYZ8-F1
#
_cell.length_a   1.000
_cell.length_b   1.000
_cell.length_c   1.000
_cell.angle_alpha   90.00
_cell.angle_beta   90.00
_cell.angle_gamma   90.00
#
_symmetry.space_group_name_H-M   'P 1'
#
loop_
_entity.id
_entity.type
_entity.pdbx_description
1 polymer ?
#
loop_
_entity_poly.entity_id
_entity_poly.type
_entity_poly.pdbx_seq_one_letter_code
_entity_poly.pdbx_strand_id
1 'polypeptide(L)'
;MKKFIKRIRVAMANMLIWLAVKLTPEAQKRLVQQLKHYKAQQIGTAWGITKKDINRYKEEFNEKNHEAARIGTIELILEEQKKAIFETASKLIEYRTYNKHGQTIVESRLNVYVPTKADTEEA
;
A
#
# COMPACT_ATOMS: atom_id res chain seq x y z
N MET A 1 13.59 17.03 -24.00
CA MET A 1 12.66 17.87 -23.22
C MET A 1 12.18 17.27 -21.89
N LYS A 2 11.61 16.06 -21.83
CA LYS A 2 11.07 15.48 -20.57
C LYS A 2 12.08 15.39 -19.40
N LYS A 3 13.34 15.06 -19.67
CA LYS A 3 14.42 15.00 -18.65
C LYS A 3 14.76 16.38 -18.05
N PHE A 4 14.65 17.44 -18.85
CA PHE A 4 14.94 18.81 -18.43
C PHE A 4 13.86 19.35 -17.48
N ILE A 5 12.58 19.13 -17.84
CA ILE A 5 11.43 19.46 -16.99
C ILE A 5 11.49 18.72 -15.64
N LYS A 6 11.89 17.43 -15.65
CA LYS A 6 12.08 16.65 -14.42
C LYS A 6 13.15 17.26 -13.50
N ARG A 7 14.27 17.72 -14.06
CA ARG A 7 15.35 18.37 -13.29
C ARG A 7 14.89 19.69 -12.65
N ILE A 8 14.16 20.52 -13.39
CA ILE A 8 13.61 21.78 -12.86
C ILE A 8 12.63 21.51 -11.72
N ARG A 9 11.72 20.53 -11.87
CA ARG A 9 10.77 20.17 -10.81
C ARG A 9 11.46 19.72 -9.53
N VAL A 10 12.52 18.91 -9.65
CA VAL A 10 13.33 18.47 -8.49
C VAL A 10 14.07 19.66 -7.85
N ALA A 11 14.64 20.56 -8.66
CA ALA A 11 15.31 21.75 -8.15
C ALA A 11 14.34 22.69 -7.41
N MET A 12 13.14 22.91 -7.97
CA MET A 12 12.09 23.70 -7.31
C MET A 12 11.60 23.04 -6.02
N ALA A 13 11.37 21.73 -6.02
CA ALA A 13 10.99 21.01 -4.81
C ALA A 13 12.05 21.15 -3.71
N ASN A 14 13.33 21.00 -4.06
CA ASN A 14 14.43 21.18 -3.10
C ASN A 14 14.53 22.62 -2.59
N MET A 15 14.29 23.62 -3.43
CA MET A 15 14.26 25.03 -3.03
C MET A 15 13.07 25.34 -2.09
N LEU A 16 11.90 24.77 -2.35
CA LEU A 16 10.73 24.89 -1.48
C LEU A 16 10.94 24.21 -0.13
N ILE A 17 11.55 23.02 -0.13
CA ILE A 17 11.95 22.33 1.10
C ILE A 17 12.94 23.20 1.88
N TRP A 18 13.97 23.74 1.22
CA TRP A 18 14.95 24.62 1.86
C TRP A 18 14.34 25.91 2.43
N LEU A 19 13.41 26.54 1.71
CA LEU A 19 12.69 27.71 2.21
C LEU A 19 11.80 27.36 3.41
N ALA A 20 11.10 26.23 3.36
CA ALA A 20 10.29 25.75 4.48
C ALA A 20 11.15 25.46 5.72
N VAL A 21 12.29 24.80 5.55
CA VAL A 21 13.29 24.56 6.61
C VAL A 21 13.73 25.88 7.27
N LYS A 22 13.96 26.91 6.45
CA LYS A 22 14.45 28.21 6.92
C LYS A 22 13.37 29.04 7.61
N LEU A 23 12.11 28.94 7.15
CA LEU A 23 10.98 29.69 7.68
C LEU A 23 10.42 29.10 8.99
N THR A 24 10.45 27.78 9.14
CA THR A 24 9.91 27.09 10.33
C THR A 24 10.87 26.02 10.86
N PRO A 25 12.03 26.42 11.40
CA PRO A 25 13.01 25.49 11.95
C PRO A 25 12.46 24.66 13.12
N GLU A 26 11.49 25.19 13.87
CA GLU A 26 10.84 24.45 14.96
C GLU A 26 9.91 23.33 14.46
N ALA A 27 9.17 23.56 13.38
CA ALA A 27 8.29 22.54 12.80
C ALA A 27 9.09 21.34 12.30
N GLN A 28 10.28 21.59 11.73
CA GLN A 28 11.17 20.54 11.29
C GLN A 28 11.84 19.81 12.45
N LYS A 29 12.25 20.52 13.52
CA LYS A 29 12.75 19.86 14.74
C LYS A 29 11.69 18.94 15.35
N ARG A 30 10.43 19.37 15.40
CA ARG A 30 9.30 18.53 15.86
C ARG A 30 9.08 17.32 14.96
N LEU A 31 9.08 17.50 13.63
CA LEU A 31 8.95 16.41 12.66
C LEU A 31 10.11 15.40 12.74
N VAL A 32 11.35 15.87 12.85
CA VAL A 32 12.55 15.02 12.96
C VAL A 32 12.58 14.31 14.31
N GLN A 33 12.18 14.98 15.40
CA GLN A 33 12.03 14.34 16.71
C GLN A 33 10.96 13.25 16.64
N GLN A 34 9.78 13.53 16.09
CA GLN A 34 8.73 12.53 15.90
C GLN A 34 9.21 11.37 15.04
N LEU A 35 9.93 11.59 13.93
CA LEU A 35 10.44 10.50 13.09
C LEU A 35 11.52 9.63 13.75
N LYS A 36 12.24 10.11 14.78
CA LYS A 36 13.19 9.27 15.52
C LYS A 36 12.50 8.16 16.31
N HIS A 37 11.26 8.39 16.74
CA HIS A 37 10.46 7.45 17.51
C HIS A 37 9.62 6.52 16.65
N TYR A 38 9.69 6.61 15.32
CA TYR A 38 8.84 5.83 14.43
C TYR A 38 9.67 5.14 13.34
N LYS A 39 9.44 3.84 13.15
CA LYS A 39 10.06 3.03 12.11
C LYS A 39 9.06 2.75 11.00
N ALA A 40 9.48 2.92 9.75
CA ALA A 40 8.72 2.46 8.61
C ALA A 40 8.66 0.93 8.61
N GLN A 41 7.46 0.38 8.61
CA GLN A 41 7.19 -1.05 8.52
C GLN A 41 6.16 -1.30 7.42
N GLN A 42 6.39 -2.34 6.64
CA GLN A 42 5.43 -2.81 5.66
C GLN A 42 4.59 -3.91 6.29
N ILE A 43 3.29 -3.69 6.37
CA ILE A 43 2.31 -4.72 6.74
C ILE A 43 1.58 -5.14 5.47
N GLY A 44 1.25 -6.42 5.36
CA GLY A 44 0.51 -6.90 4.21
C GLY A 44 -0.13 -8.26 4.44
N THR A 45 -1.19 -8.50 3.69
CA THR A 45 -1.91 -9.78 3.64
C THR A 45 -1.83 -10.30 2.21
N ALA A 46 -1.58 -11.59 2.06
CA ALA A 46 -1.47 -12.24 0.77
C ALA A 46 -2.39 -13.46 0.74
N TRP A 47 -3.14 -13.60 -0.35
CA TRP A 47 -4.08 -14.68 -0.57
C TRP A 47 -3.74 -15.40 -1.87
N GLY A 48 -3.63 -16.73 -1.78
CA GLY A 48 -3.44 -17.58 -2.96
C GLY A 48 -4.77 -18.02 -3.53
N ILE A 49 -5.01 -17.76 -4.80
CA ILE A 49 -6.21 -18.21 -5.50
C ILE A 49 -5.97 -19.63 -6.00
N THR A 50 -6.82 -20.55 -5.55
CA THR A 50 -6.82 -21.95 -5.98
C THR A 50 -7.89 -22.21 -7.03
N LYS A 51 -7.80 -23.35 -7.73
CA LYS A 51 -8.86 -23.78 -8.66
C LYS A 51 -10.22 -23.96 -7.98
N LYS A 52 -10.24 -24.30 -6.68
CA LYS A 52 -11.49 -24.44 -5.91
C LYS A 52 -12.20 -23.09 -5.77
N ASP A 53 -11.45 -22.01 -5.59
CA ASP A 53 -12.02 -20.66 -5.45
C ASP A 53 -12.63 -20.18 -6.77
N ILE A 54 -11.93 -20.45 -7.89
CA ILE A 54 -12.43 -20.15 -9.23
C ILE A 54 -13.71 -20.94 -9.52
N ASN A 55 -13.74 -22.24 -9.20
CA ASN A 55 -14.93 -23.06 -9.43
C ASN A 55 -16.12 -22.62 -8.58
N ARG A 56 -15.88 -22.23 -7.32
CA ARG A 56 -16.91 -21.66 -6.45
C ARG A 56 -17.53 -20.40 -7.07
N TYR A 57 -16.68 -19.50 -7.58
CA TYR A 57 -17.14 -18.31 -8.29
C TYR A 57 -18.01 -18.67 -9.52
N LYS A 58 -17.58 -19.67 -10.31
CA LYS A 58 -18.35 -20.13 -11.47
C LYS A 58 -19.73 -20.64 -11.08
N GLU A 59 -19.83 -21.37 -9.98
CA GLU A 59 -21.11 -21.91 -9.47
C GLU A 59 -22.02 -20.80 -8.96
N GLU A 60 -21.48 -19.84 -8.20
CA GLU A 60 -22.24 -18.75 -7.58
C GLU A 60 -22.75 -17.73 -8.60
N PHE A 61 -21.91 -17.37 -9.59
CA PHE A 61 -22.22 -16.35 -10.60
C PHE A 61 -22.60 -16.94 -11.97
N ASN A 62 -22.73 -18.27 -12.07
CA ASN A 62 -23.04 -19.02 -13.30
C ASN A 62 -22.10 -18.70 -14.48
N GLU A 63 -20.84 -18.37 -14.19
CA GLU A 63 -19.83 -18.01 -15.17
C GLU A 63 -19.21 -19.26 -15.81
N LYS A 64 -19.22 -19.34 -17.15
CA LYS A 64 -18.72 -20.52 -17.87
C LYS A 64 -17.23 -20.39 -18.19
N ASN A 65 -16.75 -19.18 -18.43
CA ASN A 65 -15.37 -18.93 -18.81
C ASN A 65 -14.44 -18.93 -17.58
N HIS A 66 -13.41 -19.77 -17.63
CA HIS A 66 -12.46 -19.90 -16.52
C HIS A 66 -11.63 -18.62 -16.30
N GLU A 67 -11.25 -17.90 -17.36
CA GLU A 67 -10.44 -16.69 -17.22
C GLU A 67 -11.27 -15.53 -16.66
N ALA A 68 -12.52 -15.40 -17.12
CA ALA A 68 -13.47 -14.43 -16.57
C ALA A 68 -13.75 -14.69 -15.08
N ALA A 69 -13.98 -15.96 -14.71
CA ALA A 69 -14.17 -16.36 -13.32
C ALA A 69 -12.92 -16.09 -12.45
N ARG A 70 -11.71 -16.29 -12.99
CA ARG A 70 -10.47 -15.96 -12.28
C ARG A 70 -10.38 -14.46 -11.99
N ILE A 71 -10.68 -13.62 -12.98
CA ILE A 71 -10.68 -12.15 -12.83
C ILE A 71 -11.72 -11.73 -11.79
N GLY A 72 -12.95 -12.25 -11.88
CA GLY A 72 -14.00 -11.95 -10.90
C GLY A 72 -13.65 -12.40 -9.47
N THR A 73 -12.97 -13.54 -9.33
CA THR A 73 -12.46 -14.00 -8.03
C THR A 73 -11.40 -13.05 -7.46
N ILE A 74 -10.49 -12.55 -8.31
CA ILE A 74 -9.48 -11.55 -7.91
C ILE A 74 -10.18 -10.27 -7.43
N GLU A 75 -11.18 -9.81 -8.18
CA GLU A 75 -11.92 -8.58 -7.86
C GLU A 75 -12.67 -8.69 -6.53
N LEU A 76 -13.36 -9.80 -6.28
CA LEU A 76 -14.04 -10.06 -5.00
C LEU A 76 -13.07 -10.02 -3.82
N ILE A 77 -11.93 -10.71 -3.93
CA ILE A 77 -10.93 -10.73 -2.85
C ILE A 77 -10.37 -9.33 -2.60
N LEU A 78 -10.12 -8.56 -3.67
CA LEU A 78 -9.68 -7.17 -3.55
C LEU A 78 -10.74 -6.29 -2.88
N GLU A 79 -12.03 -6.48 -3.18
CA GLU A 79 -13.11 -5.76 -2.52
C GLU A 79 -13.27 -6.13 -1.04
N GLU A 80 -13.17 -7.42 -0.71
CA GLU A 80 -13.17 -7.87 0.69
C GLU A 80 -11.99 -7.29 1.47
N GLN A 81 -10.79 -7.29 0.88
CA GLN A 81 -9.61 -6.68 1.49
C GLN A 81 -9.78 -5.17 1.70
N LYS A 82 -10.41 -4.46 0.75
CA LYS A 82 -10.76 -3.04 0.89
C LYS A 82 -11.76 -2.80 2.02
N LYS A 83 -12.73 -3.70 2.24
CA LYS A 83 -13.72 -3.58 3.33
C LYS A 83 -13.10 -3.90 4.69
N ALA A 84 -12.19 -4.87 4.75
CA ALA A 84 -11.55 -5.30 6.00
C ALA A 84 -10.52 -4.28 6.52
N ILE A 85 -9.85 -3.55 5.64
CA ILE A 85 -8.87 -2.52 6.02
C ILE A 85 -9.55 -1.15 5.93
N PHE A 86 -9.78 -0.53 7.09
CA PHE A 86 -10.44 0.78 7.29
C PHE A 86 -10.47 1.68 6.05
N GLU A 87 -11.67 2.12 5.63
CA GLU A 87 -11.91 2.98 4.46
C GLU A 87 -10.94 4.18 4.37
N THR A 88 -10.48 4.69 5.50
CA THR A 88 -9.50 5.79 5.63
C THR A 88 -8.10 5.44 5.11
N ALA A 89 -7.65 4.18 5.22
CA ALA A 89 -6.34 3.74 4.75
C ALA A 89 -6.36 3.15 3.33
N SER A 90 -7.55 2.90 2.77
CA SER A 90 -7.75 2.27 1.45
C SER A 90 -6.96 2.94 0.31
N LYS A 91 -6.77 4.26 0.35
CA LYS A 91 -6.03 5.06 -0.64
C LYS A 91 -4.51 4.94 -0.53
N LEU A 92 -4.00 4.36 0.56
CA LEU A 92 -2.57 4.19 0.85
C LEU A 92 -2.10 2.74 0.62
N ILE A 93 -3.03 1.83 0.28
CA ILE A 93 -2.74 0.42 0.08
C ILE A 93 -2.26 0.18 -1.36
N GLU A 94 -1.11 -0.47 -1.49
CA GLU A 94 -0.65 -1.02 -2.76
C GLU A 94 -1.22 -2.43 -2.94
N TYR A 95 -1.99 -2.63 -4.01
CA TYR A 95 -2.47 -3.95 -4.42
C TYR A 95 -1.58 -4.51 -5.51
N ARG A 96 -1.19 -5.78 -5.38
CA ARG A 96 -0.38 -6.50 -6.37
C ARG A 96 -0.98 -7.86 -6.64
N THR A 97 -1.08 -8.21 -7.91
CA THR A 97 -1.46 -9.54 -8.37
C THR A 97 -0.31 -10.13 -9.16
N TYR A 98 0.18 -11.30 -8.77
CA TYR A 98 1.31 -11.97 -9.44
C TYR A 98 1.19 -13.49 -9.34
N ASN A 99 1.88 -14.20 -10.24
CA ASN A 99 1.91 -15.66 -10.21
C ASN A 99 3.12 -16.16 -9.42
N LYS A 100 2.91 -17.05 -8.45
CA LYS A 100 3.96 -17.70 -7.67
C LYS A 100 3.61 -19.18 -7.51
N HIS A 101 4.54 -20.08 -7.87
CA HIS A 101 4.35 -21.54 -7.82
C HIS A 101 3.05 -22.04 -8.51
N GLY A 102 2.68 -21.45 -9.65
CA GLY A 102 1.48 -21.83 -10.40
C GLY A 102 0.15 -21.36 -9.79
N GLN A 103 0.19 -20.57 -8.71
CA GLN A 103 -0.96 -19.92 -8.11
C GLN A 103 -0.94 -18.42 -8.40
N THR A 104 -2.12 -17.83 -8.56
CA THR A 104 -2.26 -16.37 -8.60
C THR A 104 -2.36 -15.86 -7.17
N ILE A 105 -1.40 -15.05 -6.76
CA ILE A 105 -1.35 -14.41 -5.46
C ILE A 105 -1.92 -13.00 -5.59
N VAL A 106 -2.88 -12.67 -4.74
CA VAL A 106 -3.41 -11.32 -4.54
C VAL A 106 -2.88 -10.81 -3.21
N GLU A 107 -2.13 -9.72 -3.27
CA GLU A 107 -1.43 -9.15 -2.12
C GLU A 107 -1.81 -7.68 -1.92
N SER A 108 -2.15 -7.33 -0.67
CA SER A 108 -2.34 -5.96 -0.22
C SER A 108 -1.23 -5.56 0.72
N ARG A 109 -0.58 -4.42 0.47
CA ARG A 109 0.51 -3.87 1.29
C ARG A 109 0.19 -2.46 1.73
N LEU A 110 0.51 -2.16 2.98
CA LEU A 110 0.44 -0.83 3.54
C LEU A 110 1.77 -0.51 4.22
N ASN A 111 2.34 0.65 3.89
CA ASN A 111 3.51 1.18 4.58
C ASN A 111 3.01 2.02 5.76
N VAL A 112 3.30 1.55 6.98
CA VAL A 112 2.92 2.22 8.22
C VAL A 112 4.17 2.66 8.96
N TYR A 113 4.08 3.78 9.67
CA TYR A 113 5.10 4.21 10.62
C TYR A 113 4.65 3.75 12.00
N VAL A 114 5.41 2.86 12.63
CA VAL A 114 5.09 2.25 13.91
C VAL A 114 6.06 2.80 14.96
N PRO A 115 5.60 3.10 16.19
CA PRO A 115 6.49 3.52 17.26
C PRO A 115 7.62 2.51 17.47
N THR A 116 8.85 2.99 17.63
CA THR A 116 9.97 2.16 18.07
C THR A 116 9.77 1.78 19.54
N LYS A 117 10.01 0.51 19.88
CA LYS A 117 9.69 -0.14 21.17
C LYS A 117 10.12 0.59 22.46
N ALA A 118 10.97 1.61 22.39
CA ALA A 118 11.38 2.40 23.55
C ALA A 118 10.18 3.10 24.24
N ASP A 119 9.12 3.39 23.49
CA ASP A 119 7.94 4.10 24.01
C ASP A 119 6.78 3.16 24.40
N THR A 120 7.00 1.82 24.38
CA THR A 120 5.94 0.82 24.64
C THR A 120 6.05 0.13 26.01
N GLU A 121 7.07 0.47 26.81
CA GLU A 121 7.26 -0.05 28.17
C GLU A 121 6.72 0.88 29.29
N GLU A 122 6.20 2.08 28.95
CA GLU A 122 5.68 3.06 29.92
C GLU A 122 4.17 3.35 29.81
N ALA A 123 3.37 2.48 29.17
CA ALA A 123 1.91 2.63 29.08
C ALA A 123 1.15 1.54 29.83
#